data_AF-A0A366CW33-F1
#
_entry.id   AF-A0A366CW33-F1
#
_cell.length_a   1.000
_cell.length_b   1.000
_cell.length_c   1.000
_cell.angle_alpha   90.00
_cell.angle_beta   90.00
_cell.angle_gamma   90.00
#
_symmetry.space_group_name_H-M   'P 1'
#
loop_
_entity.id
_entity.type
_entity.pdbx_description
1 polymer ?
#
loop_
_entity_poly.entity_id
_entity_poly.type
_entity_poly.pdbx_seq_one_letter_code
_entity_poly.pdbx_strand_id
1 'polypeptide(L)'
;MHDPMTALGTEPEPTPTPWESLAQQARWLADQADRLADLDPVDLAPTEDQPDQLAILDERIRALTSTAAACRRATWTAIADRTSQSEVARLWGISRVRAGRVINARGTLGRT
;
A
#
# COMPACT_ATOMS: atom_id res chain seq x y z
N MET A 1 43.16 -2.32 30.65
CA MET A 1 42.60 -1.14 29.97
C MET A 1 41.95 -1.66 28.71
N HIS A 2 40.65 -1.93 28.76
CA HIS A 2 39.88 -2.50 27.65
C HIS A 2 38.82 -1.46 27.32
N ASP A 3 38.92 -0.83 26.15
CA ASP A 3 37.85 0.02 25.61
C ASP A 3 36.71 -0.87 25.11
N PRO A 4 35.48 -0.71 25.62
CA PRO A 4 34.30 -1.31 25.01
C PRO A 4 33.86 -0.39 23.86
N MET A 5 34.30 -0.70 22.65
CA MET A 5 33.63 -0.20 21.44
C MET A 5 32.22 -0.81 21.40
N THR A 6 31.27 -0.12 22.03
CA THR A 6 29.85 -0.40 21.90
C THR A 6 29.49 -0.26 20.42
N ALA A 7 29.33 -1.41 19.77
CA ALA A 7 28.60 -1.51 18.53
C ALA A 7 27.20 -0.92 18.78
N LEU A 8 26.99 0.33 18.35
CA LEU A 8 25.67 0.89 18.17
C LEU A 8 25.02 0.08 17.05
N GLY A 9 24.41 -1.04 17.42
CA GLY A 9 23.48 -1.74 16.56
C GLY A 9 22.34 -0.78 16.28
N THR A 10 22.32 -0.22 15.09
CA THR A 10 21.15 0.49 14.56
C THR A 10 20.03 -0.54 14.56
N GLU A 11 19.12 -0.46 15.54
CA GLU A 11 17.93 -1.30 15.53
C GLU A 11 17.20 -1.05 14.20
N PRO A 12 16.83 -2.10 13.45
CA PRO A 12 16.15 -1.91 12.19
C PRO A 12 14.82 -1.18 12.46
N GLU A 13 14.64 -0.03 11.81
CA GLU A 13 13.39 0.74 11.87
C GLU A 13 12.20 -0.19 11.60
N PRO A 14 11.15 -0.14 12.42
CA PRO A 14 10.01 -1.02 12.27
C PRO A 14 9.36 -0.81 10.90
N THR A 15 9.24 -1.89 10.12
CA THR A 15 8.57 -1.84 8.81
C THR A 15 7.12 -1.40 9.01
N PRO A 16 6.68 -0.30 8.36
CA PRO A 16 5.33 0.20 8.52
C PRO A 16 4.32 -0.84 8.08
N THR A 17 3.19 -0.90 8.79
CA THR A 17 2.08 -1.76 8.40
C THR A 17 1.55 -1.35 7.01
N PRO A 18 0.84 -2.25 6.30
CA PRO A 18 0.21 -1.90 5.03
C PRO A 18 -0.74 -0.70 5.15
N TRP A 19 -1.40 -0.53 6.29
CA TRP A 19 -2.31 0.57 6.56
C TRP A 19 -1.60 1.90 6.79
N GLU A 20 -0.51 1.90 7.55
CA GLU A 20 0.34 3.09 7.71
C GLU A 20 0.96 3.49 6.37
N SER A 21 1.44 2.52 5.60
CA SER A 21 1.96 2.74 4.26
C SER A 21 0.90 3.31 3.32
N LEU A 22 -0.36 2.87 3.42
CA LEU A 22 -1.47 3.40 2.64
C LEU A 22 -1.77 4.85 3.03
N ALA A 23 -1.86 5.14 4.32
CA ALA A 23 -2.15 6.47 4.84
C ALA A 23 -1.06 7.47 4.46
N GLN A 24 0.21 7.08 4.58
CA GLN A 24 1.35 7.93 4.23
C GLN A 24 1.37 8.24 2.72
N GLN A 25 1.14 7.25 1.87
CA GLN A 25 1.08 7.46 0.43
C GLN A 25 -0.12 8.31 0.01
N ALA A 26 -1.30 8.10 0.61
CA ALA A 26 -2.49 8.89 0.32
C ALA A 26 -2.31 10.36 0.71
N ARG A 27 -1.68 10.62 1.87
CA ARG A 27 -1.37 11.98 2.31
C ARG A 27 -0.39 12.68 1.37
N TRP A 28 0.71 12.01 1.03
CA TRP A 28 1.67 12.55 0.08
C TRP A 28 1.02 12.90 -1.25
N LEU A 29 0.12 12.04 -1.75
CA LEU A 29 -0.58 12.27 -3.01
C LEU A 29 -1.50 13.49 -2.95
N ALA A 30 -2.23 13.67 -1.84
CA ALA A 30 -3.06 14.85 -1.62
C ALA A 30 -2.21 16.13 -1.58
N ASP A 31 -1.13 16.13 -0.79
CA ASP A 31 -0.23 17.28 -0.66
C ASP A 31 0.41 17.67 -2.02
N GLN A 32 0.75 16.68 -2.86
CA GLN A 32 1.27 16.95 -4.20
C GLN A 32 0.19 17.45 -5.17
N ALA A 33 -1.02 16.87 -5.13
CA ALA A 33 -2.11 17.32 -5.98
C ALA A 33 -2.48 18.79 -5.69
N ASP A 34 -2.53 19.17 -4.41
CA ASP A 34 -2.77 20.56 -3.99
C ASP A 34 -1.66 21.48 -4.49
N ARG A 35 -0.38 21.10 -4.30
CA ARG A 35 0.75 21.89 -4.79
C ARG A 35 0.71 22.12 -6.30
N LEU A 36 0.33 21.10 -7.08
CA LEU A 36 0.30 21.19 -8.55
C LEU A 36 -0.92 21.97 -9.04
N ALA A 37 -2.01 22.01 -8.27
CA ALA A 37 -3.20 22.81 -8.60
C ALA A 37 -2.92 24.32 -8.62
N ASP A 38 -1.89 24.77 -7.91
CA ASP A 38 -1.46 26.17 -7.85
C ASP A 38 -0.47 26.57 -8.97
N LEU A 39 0.00 25.61 -9.78
CA LEU A 39 0.97 25.87 -10.85
C LEU A 39 0.29 26.17 -12.20
N ASP A 40 0.94 26.98 -13.03
CA ASP A 40 0.52 27.14 -14.42
C ASP A 40 0.79 25.82 -15.18
N PRO A 41 -0.15 25.32 -16.01
CA PRO A 41 0.07 24.13 -16.83
C PRO A 41 1.35 24.15 -17.67
N VAL A 42 1.84 25.33 -18.08
CA VAL A 42 3.10 25.45 -18.81
C VAL A 42 4.31 25.04 -17.96
N ASP A 43 4.26 25.28 -16.65
CA ASP A 43 5.32 24.94 -15.69
C ASP A 43 5.31 23.45 -15.31
N LEU A 44 4.27 22.71 -15.71
CA LEU A 44 4.18 21.26 -15.55
C LEU A 44 4.80 20.50 -16.73
N ALA A 45 5.11 21.18 -17.83
CA ALA A 45 5.72 20.56 -18.99
C ALA A 45 7.12 20.03 -18.60
N PRO A 46 7.46 18.77 -18.94
CA PRO A 46 8.76 18.23 -18.64
C PRO A 46 9.85 19.01 -19.39
N THR A 47 10.95 19.31 -18.69
CA THR A 47 12.14 19.96 -19.26
C THR A 47 13.36 19.06 -19.04
N GLU A 48 14.51 19.38 -19.63
CA GLU A 48 15.73 18.59 -19.42
C GLU A 48 16.15 18.55 -17.94
N ASP A 49 15.84 19.62 -17.19
CA ASP A 49 16.21 19.77 -15.78
C ASP A 49 15.10 19.37 -14.79
N GLN A 50 13.87 19.17 -15.28
CA GLN A 50 12.71 18.87 -14.42
C GLN A 50 12.00 17.59 -14.85
N PRO A 51 11.83 16.62 -13.94
CA PRO A 51 11.15 15.39 -14.26
C PRO A 51 9.65 15.62 -14.45
N ASP A 52 9.05 14.80 -15.30
CA ASP A 52 7.60 14.78 -15.58
C ASP A 52 6.81 14.52 -14.28
N GLN A 53 6.25 15.59 -13.71
CA GLN A 53 5.51 15.54 -12.45
C GLN A 53 4.22 14.71 -12.58
N LEU A 54 3.57 14.74 -13.74
CA LEU A 54 2.35 13.99 -13.99
C LEU A 54 2.64 12.50 -14.08
N ALA A 55 3.74 12.11 -14.75
CA ALA A 55 4.18 10.72 -14.76
C ALA A 55 4.54 10.20 -13.36
N ILE A 56 5.18 11.03 -12.52
CA ILE A 56 5.48 10.68 -11.12
C ILE A 56 4.19 10.46 -10.33
N LEU A 57 3.18 11.32 -10.48
CA LEU A 57 1.87 11.15 -9.85
C LEU A 57 1.21 9.84 -10.29
N ASP A 58 1.21 9.54 -11.58
CA ASP A 58 0.61 8.32 -12.13
C ASP A 58 1.26 7.05 -11.55
N GLU A 59 2.59 7.03 -11.46
CA GLU A 59 3.30 5.91 -10.85
C GLU A 59 2.95 5.75 -9.36
N ARG A 60 2.82 6.86 -8.63
CA ARG A 60 2.43 6.85 -7.22
C ARG A 60 0.98 6.40 -7.01
N ILE A 61 0.06 6.78 -7.90
CA ILE A 61 -1.33 6.28 -7.89
C ILE A 61 -1.37 4.76 -8.11
N ARG A 62 -0.53 4.23 -9.01
CA ARG A 62 -0.40 2.78 -9.21
C ARG A 62 0.14 2.09 -7.96
N ALA A 63 1.17 2.64 -7.32
CA ALA A 63 1.70 2.12 -6.06
C ALA A 63 0.63 2.12 -4.95
N LEU A 64 -0.12 3.21 -4.79
CA LEU A 64 -1.21 3.33 -3.83
C LEU A 64 -2.30 2.26 -4.08
N THR A 65 -2.64 2.01 -5.34
CA THR A 65 -3.59 0.96 -5.73
C THR A 65 -3.11 -0.42 -5.31
N SER A 66 -1.82 -0.70 -5.46
CA SER A 66 -1.19 -1.94 -4.99
C SER A 66 -1.25 -2.08 -3.46
N THR A 67 -0.93 -1.01 -2.71
CA THR A 67 -1.02 -1.00 -1.25
C THR A 67 -2.47 -1.18 -0.77
N ALA A 68 -3.44 -0.54 -1.42
CA ALA A 68 -4.86 -0.73 -1.12
C ALA A 68 -5.30 -2.18 -1.35
N ALA A 69 -4.81 -2.82 -2.42
CA ALA A 69 -5.04 -4.24 -2.67
C ALA A 69 -4.39 -5.13 -1.59
N ALA A 70 -3.23 -4.77 -1.07
CA ALA A 70 -2.60 -5.46 0.06
C ALA A 70 -3.41 -5.31 1.36
N CYS A 71 -3.88 -4.11 1.67
CA CYS A 71 -4.76 -3.85 2.83
C CYS A 71 -6.04 -4.68 2.74
N ARG A 72 -6.69 -4.68 1.56
CA ARG A 72 -7.87 -5.51 1.28
C ARG A 72 -7.57 -7.00 1.52
N ARG A 73 -6.44 -7.52 1.03
CA ARG A 73 -5.99 -8.91 1.29
C ARG A 73 -5.80 -9.18 2.79
N ALA A 74 -5.18 -8.28 3.53
CA ALA A 74 -4.99 -8.43 4.97
C ALA A 74 -6.34 -8.49 5.72
N THR A 75 -7.29 -7.62 5.37
CA THR A 75 -8.66 -7.67 5.89
C THR A 75 -9.33 -9.00 5.58
N TRP A 76 -9.21 -9.49 4.34
CA TRP A 76 -9.78 -10.77 3.95
C TRP A 76 -9.22 -11.93 4.76
N THR A 77 -7.91 -11.99 4.97
CA THR A 77 -7.28 -13.01 5.80
C THR A 77 -7.84 -13.00 7.22
N ALA A 78 -7.91 -11.82 7.84
CA ALA A 78 -8.40 -11.67 9.21
C ALA A 78 -9.87 -12.08 9.38
N ILE A 79 -10.74 -11.79 8.40
CA ILE A 79 -12.16 -12.18 8.43
C ILE A 79 -12.30 -13.69 8.18
N ALA A 80 -11.59 -14.23 7.19
CA ALA A 80 -11.63 -15.66 6.86
C ALA A 80 -11.13 -16.54 8.01
N ASP A 81 -10.16 -16.06 8.80
CA ASP A 81 -9.71 -16.74 10.02
C ASP A 81 -10.78 -16.85 11.11
N ARG A 82 -11.81 -15.99 11.05
CA ARG A 82 -12.83 -15.87 12.09
C ARG A 82 -14.22 -16.30 11.63
N THR A 83 -14.40 -16.60 10.34
CA THR A 83 -15.74 -16.65 9.73
C THR A 83 -15.81 -17.62 8.54
N SER A 84 -16.95 -18.31 8.38
CA SER A 84 -17.18 -19.23 7.25
C SER A 84 -17.31 -18.51 5.90
N GLN A 85 -17.03 -19.21 4.78
CA GLN A 85 -17.14 -18.67 3.42
C GLN A 85 -18.53 -18.08 3.10
N SER A 86 -19.58 -18.68 3.66
CA SER A 86 -20.97 -18.26 3.51
C SER A 86 -21.21 -16.88 4.10
N GLU A 87 -20.56 -16.60 5.22
CA GLU A 87 -20.76 -15.37 5.96
C GLU A 87 -19.89 -14.24 5.43
N VAL A 88 -18.70 -14.58 4.91
CA VAL A 88 -17.91 -13.68 4.05
C VAL A 88 -18.72 -13.22 2.83
N ALA A 89 -19.36 -14.17 2.14
CA ALA A 89 -20.22 -13.87 0.99
C ALA A 89 -21.39 -12.95 1.37
N ARG A 90 -22.05 -13.23 2.50
CA ARG A 90 -23.17 -12.45 3.04
C ARG A 90 -22.77 -11.02 3.39
N LEU A 91 -21.70 -10.84 4.17
CA LEU A 91 -21.28 -9.53 4.67
C LEU A 91 -20.92 -8.56 3.53
N TRP A 92 -20.49 -9.07 2.38
CA TRP A 92 -19.90 -8.26 1.30
C TRP A 92 -20.74 -8.25 0.02
N GLY A 93 -21.90 -8.90 0.00
CA GLY A 93 -22.78 -8.92 -1.18
C GLY A 93 -22.16 -9.61 -2.40
N ILE A 94 -21.28 -10.60 -2.19
CA ILE A 94 -20.62 -11.35 -3.27
C ILE A 94 -21.06 -12.82 -3.27
N SER A 95 -20.86 -13.52 -4.40
CA SER A 95 -21.19 -14.94 -4.48
C SER A 95 -20.24 -15.80 -3.63
N ARG A 96 -20.75 -16.94 -3.12
CA ARG A 96 -19.97 -17.92 -2.34
C ARG A 96 -18.75 -18.45 -3.11
N VAL A 97 -18.89 -18.60 -4.44
CA VAL A 97 -17.78 -18.99 -5.32
C VAL A 97 -16.67 -17.94 -5.34
N ARG A 98 -17.05 -16.65 -5.40
CA ARG A 98 -16.08 -15.55 -5.34
C ARG A 98 -15.42 -15.46 -3.97
N ALA A 99 -16.18 -15.66 -2.89
CA ALA A 99 -15.63 -15.75 -1.53
C ALA A 99 -14.65 -16.94 -1.39
N GLY A 100 -14.98 -18.10 -1.95
CA GLY A 100 -14.09 -19.27 -1.96
C GLY A 100 -12.78 -19.04 -2.71
N ARG A 101 -12.81 -18.35 -3.86
CA ARG A 101 -11.57 -17.96 -4.57
C ARG A 101 -10.70 -17.01 -3.75
N VAL A 102 -11.30 -16.05 -3.06
CA VAL A 102 -10.58 -15.11 -2.18
C VAL A 102 -9.92 -15.84 -1.01
N ILE A 103 -10.63 -16.77 -0.38
CA ILE A 103 -10.11 -17.58 0.73
C ILE A 103 -9.02 -18.53 0.25
N ASN A 104 -9.18 -19.17 -0.91
CA ASN A 104 -8.20 -20.12 -1.43
C ASN A 104 -6.94 -19.46 -2.01
N ALA A 105 -7.03 -18.23 -2.52
CA ALA A 105 -5.86 -17.46 -2.96
C ALA A 105 -4.85 -17.19 -1.82
N ARG A 106 -5.28 -17.30 -0.56
CA ARG A 106 -4.43 -17.31 0.64
C ARG A 106 -3.43 -18.47 0.65
N GLY A 107 -3.82 -19.64 0.13
CA GLY A 107 -3.00 -20.86 0.12
C GLY A 107 -1.81 -20.80 -0.86
N THR A 108 -1.82 -19.83 -1.78
CA THR A 108 -0.78 -19.66 -2.81
C THR A 108 0.28 -18.63 -2.41
N LEU A 109 -0.03 -17.70 -1.50
CA LEU A 109 0.89 -16.64 -1.03
C LEU A 109 1.70 -17.04 0.21
N GLY A 110 1.43 -18.19 0.82
CA GLY A 110 2.22 -18.74 1.94
C GLY A 110 3.19 -19.85 1.51
N ARG A 111 3.43 -20.01 0.20
CA ARG A 111 4.24 -21.09 -0.39
C ARG A 111 5.21 -20.55 -1.44
N THR A 112 5.91 -19.48 -1.10
CA THR A 112 7.07 -18.90 -1.80
C THR A 112 7.90 -18.19 -0.75
#